data_AF-A0A4Q0T0S6-F1
#
_entry.id   AF-A0A4Q0T0S6-F1
#
_cell.length_a   1.000
_cell.length_b   1.000
_cell.length_c   1.000
_cell.angle_alpha   90.00
_cell.angle_beta   90.00
_cell.angle_gamma   90.00
#
_symmetry.space_group_name_H-M   'P 1'
#
loop_
_entity.id
_entity.type
_entity.pdbx_description
1 polymer ?
#
loop_
_entity_poly.entity_id
_entity_poly.type
_entity_poly.pdbx_seq_one_letter_code
_entity_poly.pdbx_strand_id
1 'polypeptide(L)'
;MKGRGLKGVELLVSDKCLGLVENVVDFYPEAKWQRCVIHFYRNVWTAVPTGKVKQVATMLKAIHAQEDAEAAKQRACLVVEKLRAMKLARAAEIVENGIAETLSYYSMPPNTGAVCEPTTRWNG
;
A
#
# COMPACT_ATOMS: atom_id res chain seq x y z
N MET A 1 21.28 6.65 -3.53
CA MET A 1 20.69 6.58 -2.17
C MET A 1 21.67 6.01 -1.13
N LYS A 2 22.54 5.04 -1.46
CA LYS A 2 23.54 4.43 -0.55
C LYS A 2 24.56 5.41 0.07
N GLY A 3 24.98 6.44 -0.66
CA GLY A 3 26.00 7.40 -0.19
C GLY A 3 25.56 8.36 0.93
N ARG A 4 24.32 8.28 1.41
CA ARG A 4 23.78 9.16 2.47
C ARG A 4 23.43 8.42 3.78
N GLY A 5 23.77 7.13 3.90
CA GLY A 5 23.74 6.44 5.20
C GLY A 5 22.35 6.08 5.76
N LEU A 6 21.34 5.86 4.92
CA LEU A 6 20.03 5.38 5.39
C LEU A 6 20.17 3.97 5.98
N LYS A 7 19.84 3.81 7.26
CA LYS A 7 19.87 2.55 8.02
C LYS A 7 18.52 2.33 8.71
N GLY A 8 18.18 1.08 9.05
CA GLY A 8 16.95 0.76 9.79
C GLY A 8 15.67 0.96 8.99
N VAL A 9 15.69 0.72 7.67
CA VAL A 9 14.47 0.81 6.86
C VAL A 9 13.59 -0.41 7.15
N GLU A 10 12.43 -0.18 7.75
CA GLU A 10 11.47 -1.25 8.09
C GLU A 10 10.41 -1.48 7.00
N LEU A 11 9.99 -0.41 6.30
CA LEU A 11 9.02 -0.49 5.20
C LEU A 11 9.44 0.37 4.01
N LEU A 12 9.49 -0.24 2.83
CA LEU A 12 9.57 0.44 1.56
C LEU A 12 8.18 0.54 0.91
N VAL A 13 7.78 1.76 0.55
CA VAL A 13 6.56 1.99 -0.25
C VAL A 13 6.94 2.45 -1.64
N SER A 14 6.52 1.72 -2.68
CA SER A 14 6.77 2.08 -4.08
C SER A 14 5.62 1.68 -5.00
N ASP A 15 5.61 2.17 -6.25
CA ASP A 15 4.72 1.59 -7.26
C ASP A 15 5.16 0.16 -7.62
N LYS A 16 4.24 -0.64 -8.20
CA LYS A 16 4.51 -2.01 -8.65
C LYS A 16 5.37 -2.01 -9.92
N CYS A 17 6.62 -1.62 -9.76
CA CYS A 17 7.66 -1.74 -10.78
C CYS A 17 8.52 -2.96 -10.40
N LEU A 18 8.37 -4.08 -11.12
CA LEU A 18 9.06 -5.35 -10.80
C LEU A 18 10.57 -5.14 -10.62
N GLY A 19 11.21 -4.40 -11.53
CA GLY A 19 12.64 -4.09 -11.42
C GLY A 19 13.01 -3.27 -10.18
N LEU A 20 12.10 -2.47 -9.61
CA LEU A 20 12.35 -1.79 -8.34
C LEU A 20 12.19 -2.74 -7.15
N VAL A 21 11.18 -3.60 -7.17
CA VAL A 21 10.92 -4.56 -6.08
C VAL A 21 12.08 -5.54 -5.94
N GLU A 22 12.58 -6.09 -7.04
CA GLU A 22 13.69 -7.05 -7.04
C GLU A 22 14.99 -6.40 -6.54
N ASN A 23 15.33 -5.21 -7.03
CA ASN A 23 16.56 -4.54 -6.65
C ASN A 23 16.55 -4.05 -5.19
N VAL A 24 15.39 -3.69 -4.62
CA VAL A 24 15.37 -3.12 -3.27
C VAL A 24 15.65 -4.17 -2.19
N VAL A 25 15.26 -5.43 -2.42
CA VAL A 25 15.55 -6.53 -1.49
C VAL A 25 17.06 -6.73 -1.32
N ASP A 26 17.85 -6.54 -2.38
CA ASP A 26 19.32 -6.63 -2.32
C ASP A 26 19.95 -5.53 -1.43
N PHE A 27 19.27 -4.40 -1.25
CA PHE A 27 19.78 -3.27 -0.46
C PHE A 27 19.22 -3.23 0.96
N TYR A 28 18.00 -3.71 1.17
CA TYR A 28 17.31 -3.71 2.46
C TYR A 28 16.56 -5.03 2.67
N PRO A 29 17.27 -6.13 2.95
CA PRO A 29 16.68 -7.48 3.02
C PRO A 29 15.65 -7.62 4.15
N GLU A 30 15.82 -6.84 5.22
CA GLU A 30 14.89 -6.82 6.37
C GLU A 30 13.68 -5.90 6.15
N ALA A 31 13.68 -5.07 5.11
CA ALA A 31 12.59 -4.15 4.85
C ALA A 31 11.41 -4.88 4.21
N LYS A 32 10.22 -4.68 4.76
CA LYS A 32 8.98 -5.11 4.11
C LYS A 32 8.71 -4.22 2.90
N TRP A 33 8.11 -4.79 1.86
CA TRP A 33 7.62 -4.03 0.73
C TRP A 33 6.11 -3.81 0.80
N GLN A 34 5.68 -2.62 0.42
CA GLN A 34 4.29 -2.28 0.21
C GLN A 34 4.13 -1.51 -1.10
N ARG A 35 3.09 -1.89 -1.83
CA ARG A 35 2.64 -1.11 -2.97
C ARG A 35 1.98 0.19 -2.51
N CYS A 36 2.37 1.29 -3.16
CA CYS A 36 1.79 2.61 -2.92
C CYS A 36 0.28 2.61 -3.18
N VAL A 37 -0.50 2.91 -2.14
CA VAL A 37 -1.97 2.92 -2.16
C VAL A 37 -2.52 3.87 -3.23
N ILE A 38 -1.89 5.04 -3.42
CA ILE A 38 -2.33 6.02 -4.42
C ILE A 38 -2.14 5.51 -5.85
N HIS A 39 -1.02 4.85 -6.14
CA HIS A 39 -0.80 4.25 -7.46
C HIS A 39 -1.74 3.06 -7.68
N PHE A 40 -1.99 2.25 -6.65
CA PHE A 40 -3.02 1.22 -6.72
C PHE A 40 -4.41 1.79 -7.05
N TYR A 41 -4.83 2.89 -6.42
CA TYR A 41 -6.11 3.54 -6.75
C TYR A 41 -6.17 4.01 -8.20
N ARG A 42 -5.08 4.61 -8.71
CA ARG A 42 -4.98 5.03 -10.11
C ARG A 42 -5.17 3.85 -11.06
N ASN A 43 -4.59 2.69 -10.75
CA ASN A 43 -4.79 1.49 -11.56
C ASN A 43 -6.26 1.05 -11.56
N VAL A 44 -6.94 1.08 -10.41
CA VAL A 44 -8.37 0.77 -10.33
C VAL A 44 -9.19 1.75 -11.20
N TRP A 45 -8.86 3.04 -11.20
CA TRP A 45 -9.57 4.05 -12.00
C TRP A 45 -9.50 3.78 -13.50
N THR A 46 -8.43 3.16 -14.01
CA THR A 46 -8.34 2.77 -15.44
C THR A 46 -9.44 1.79 -15.87
N ALA A 47 -10.03 1.07 -14.91
CA ALA A 47 -11.09 0.08 -15.14
C ALA A 47 -12.48 0.56 -14.70
N VAL A 48 -12.64 1.85 -14.37
CA VAL A 48 -13.87 2.42 -13.84
C VAL A 48 -14.34 3.59 -14.71
N PRO A 49 -15.60 3.61 -15.17
CA PRO A 49 -16.16 4.77 -15.88
C PRO A 49 -16.11 6.04 -15.02
N THR A 50 -15.80 7.19 -15.63
CA THR A 50 -15.57 8.47 -14.94
C THR A 50 -16.68 8.83 -13.94
N GLY A 51 -17.95 8.60 -14.29
CA GLY A 51 -19.10 8.87 -13.41
C GLY A 51 -19.16 8.03 -12.13
N LYS A 52 -18.46 6.89 -12.07
CA LYS A 52 -18.43 5.99 -10.91
C LYS A 52 -17.15 6.12 -10.08
N VAL A 53 -16.14 6.87 -10.54
CA VAL A 53 -14.82 7.00 -9.88
C VAL A 53 -14.94 7.46 -8.43
N LYS A 54 -15.77 8.48 -8.16
CA LYS A 54 -15.97 8.99 -6.79
C LYS A 54 -16.52 7.92 -5.86
N GLN A 55 -17.50 7.14 -6.32
CA GLN A 55 -18.10 6.06 -5.53
C GLN A 55 -17.09 4.95 -5.25
N VAL A 56 -16.33 4.51 -6.27
CA VAL A 56 -15.28 3.49 -6.12
C VAL A 56 -14.17 3.97 -5.19
N ALA A 57 -13.74 5.24 -5.31
CA ALA A 57 -12.73 5.81 -4.44
C ALA A 57 -13.13 5.76 -2.95
N THR A 58 -14.40 6.06 -2.64
CA THR A 58 -14.92 5.92 -1.27
C THR A 58 -14.86 4.47 -0.78
N MET A 59 -15.19 3.49 -1.64
CA MET A 59 -15.09 2.07 -1.30
C MET A 59 -13.64 1.64 -1.01
N LEU A 60 -12.70 2.05 -1.85
CA LEU A 60 -11.27 1.74 -1.66
C LEU A 60 -10.70 2.38 -0.39
N LYS A 61 -11.08 3.63 -0.10
CA LYS A 61 -10.71 4.31 1.15
C LYS A 61 -11.25 3.58 2.38
N ALA A 62 -12.46 3.02 2.30
CA ALA A 62 -13.04 2.27 3.41
C ALA A 62 -12.25 0.99 3.75
N ILE A 63 -11.52 0.40 2.80
CA ILE A 63 -10.63 -0.75 3.05
C ILE A 63 -9.43 -0.32 3.92
N HIS A 64 -8.78 0.79 3.56
CA HIS A 64 -7.59 1.27 4.25
C HIS A 64 -7.88 2.03 5.55
N ALA A 65 -9.16 2.30 5.83
CA ALA A 65 -9.63 2.91 7.07
C ALA A 65 -9.93 1.88 8.18
N GLN A 66 -9.75 0.58 7.91
CA GLN A 66 -9.95 -0.47 8.93
C GLN A 66 -8.86 -0.43 9.99
N GLU A 67 -9.17 -0.94 11.18
CA GLU A 67 -8.26 -0.90 12.34
C GLU A 67 -7.14 -1.93 12.25
N ASP A 68 -7.39 -3.07 11.59
CA ASP A 68 -6.44 -4.16 11.42
C ASP A 68 -6.47 -4.80 10.03
N ALA A 69 -5.48 -5.66 9.76
CA ALA A 69 -5.31 -6.33 8.47
C ALA A 69 -6.47 -7.28 8.12
N GLU A 70 -7.04 -7.97 9.10
CA GLU A 70 -8.12 -8.93 8.85
C GLU A 70 -9.43 -8.21 8.53
N ALA A 71 -9.75 -7.15 9.27
CA ALA A 71 -10.85 -6.24 8.96
C ALA A 71 -10.68 -5.62 7.57
N ALA A 72 -9.46 -5.19 7.21
CA ALA A 72 -9.17 -4.68 5.87
C ALA A 72 -9.39 -5.73 4.78
N LYS A 73 -8.94 -6.97 4.97
CA LYS A 73 -9.17 -8.08 4.02
C LYS A 73 -10.65 -8.40 3.85
N GLN A 74 -11.38 -8.53 4.96
CA GLN A 74 -12.83 -8.76 4.93
C GLN A 74 -13.55 -7.63 4.19
N ARG A 75 -13.18 -6.38 4.48
CA ARG A 75 -13.73 -5.20 3.80
C ARG A 75 -13.40 -5.21 2.32
N ALA A 76 -12.21 -5.66 1.92
CA ALA A 76 -11.83 -5.81 0.53
C ALA A 76 -12.70 -6.84 -0.20
N CYS A 77 -12.98 -8.00 0.41
CA CYS A 77 -13.88 -9.01 -0.16
C CYS A 77 -15.26 -8.42 -0.45
N LEU A 78 -15.85 -7.70 0.51
CA LEU A 78 -17.14 -7.02 0.34
C LEU A 78 -17.12 -5.97 -0.78
N VAL A 79 -16.02 -5.22 -0.90
CA VAL A 79 -15.85 -4.24 -1.98
C VAL A 79 -15.73 -4.94 -3.35
N VAL A 80 -15.01 -6.06 -3.44
CA VAL A 80 -14.88 -6.85 -4.67
C VAL A 80 -16.24 -7.38 -5.12
N GLU A 81 -17.03 -7.96 -4.22
CA GLU A 81 -18.38 -8.43 -4.50
C GLU A 81 -19.28 -7.28 -5.00
N LYS A 82 -19.21 -6.12 -4.34
CA LYS A 82 -19.96 -4.93 -4.74
C LYS A 82 -19.55 -4.40 -6.11
N LEU A 83 -18.26 -4.40 -6.44
CA LEU A 83 -17.76 -4.01 -7.76
C LEU A 83 -18.27 -4.97 -8.84
N ARG A 84 -18.27 -6.28 -8.58
CA ARG A 84 -18.85 -7.29 -9.49
C ARG A 84 -20.34 -7.05 -9.71
N ALA A 85 -21.11 -6.81 -8.64
CA ALA A 85 -22.54 -6.47 -8.73
C ALA A 85 -22.81 -5.18 -9.52
N MET A 86 -21.90 -4.20 -9.45
CA MET A 86 -21.96 -2.95 -10.23
C MET A 86 -21.54 -3.10 -11.70
N LYS A 87 -21.29 -4.34 -12.17
CA LYS A 87 -20.76 -4.68 -13.50
C LYS A 87 -19.37 -4.07 -13.77
N LEU A 88 -18.54 -3.97 -12.74
CA LEU A 88 -17.15 -3.48 -12.81
C LEU A 88 -16.16 -4.63 -12.59
N ALA A 89 -16.30 -5.71 -13.35
CA ALA A 89 -15.50 -6.94 -13.18
C ALA A 89 -14.00 -6.67 -13.22
N ARG A 90 -13.53 -5.87 -14.18
CA ARG A 90 -12.10 -5.54 -14.29
C ARG A 90 -11.57 -4.76 -13.09
N ALA A 91 -12.36 -3.84 -12.55
CA ALA A 91 -11.98 -3.12 -11.32
C ALA A 91 -11.91 -4.08 -10.13
N ALA A 92 -12.85 -5.02 -10.04
CA ALA A 92 -12.86 -6.05 -9.00
C ALA A 92 -11.61 -6.93 -9.05
N GLU A 93 -11.20 -7.39 -10.25
CA GLU A 93 -9.96 -8.16 -10.45
C GLU A 93 -8.71 -7.38 -10.03
N ILE A 94 -8.62 -6.09 -10.36
CA ILE A 94 -7.47 -5.26 -9.96
C ILE A 94 -7.41 -5.15 -8.43
N VAL A 95 -8.56 -4.98 -7.78
CA VAL A 95 -8.62 -4.89 -6.32
C VAL A 95 -8.23 -6.20 -5.67
N GLU A 96 -8.84 -7.30 -6.10
CA GLU A 96 -8.61 -8.65 -5.57
C GLU A 96 -7.12 -9.05 -5.67
N ASN A 97 -6.48 -8.81 -6.81
CA ASN A 97 -5.08 -9.18 -7.02
C ASN A 97 -4.07 -8.21 -6.38
N GLY A 98 -4.48 -6.96 -6.10
CA GLY A 98 -3.57 -5.90 -5.68
C GLY A 98 -3.68 -5.50 -4.21
N ILE A 99 -4.79 -5.81 -3.53
CA ILE A 99 -5.05 -5.28 -2.19
C ILE A 99 -4.07 -5.84 -1.15
N ALA A 100 -3.68 -7.11 -1.23
CA ALA A 100 -2.75 -7.69 -0.27
C ALA A 100 -1.41 -6.93 -0.25
N GLU A 101 -0.98 -6.41 -1.40
CA GLU A 101 0.26 -5.64 -1.55
C GLU A 101 0.19 -4.25 -0.90
N THR A 102 -1.01 -3.73 -0.58
CA THR A 102 -1.20 -2.39 -0.02
C THR A 102 -1.39 -2.38 1.50
N LEU A 103 -1.46 -3.55 2.14
CA LEU A 103 -1.80 -3.71 3.56
C LEU A 103 -0.60 -4.07 4.44
N SER A 104 0.63 -4.12 3.90
CA SER A 104 1.83 -4.55 4.64
C SER A 104 2.08 -3.73 5.91
N TYR A 105 1.67 -2.46 5.95
CA TYR A 105 1.82 -1.58 7.12
C TYR A 105 1.12 -2.08 8.38
N TYR A 106 0.06 -2.90 8.27
CA TYR A 106 -0.61 -3.47 9.46
C TYR A 106 0.27 -4.46 10.23
N SER A 107 1.33 -4.98 9.60
CA SER A 107 2.30 -5.85 10.24
C SER A 107 3.42 -5.10 10.94
N MET A 108 3.39 -3.76 10.92
CA MET A 108 4.28 -2.92 11.70
C MET A 108 3.66 -2.61 13.06
N PRO A 109 4.49 -2.48 14.11
CA PRO A 109 3.98 -2.09 15.42
C PRO A 109 3.24 -0.73 15.30
N PRO A 110 2.12 -0.53 16.02
CA PRO A 110 1.57 0.80 16.20
C PRO A 110 2.68 1.69 16.75
N ASN A 111 2.74 2.95 16.30
CA ASN A 111 3.89 3.84 16.49
C ASN A 111 4.20 4.05 17.98
N THR A 112 4.94 3.11 18.57
CA THR A 112 5.35 3.10 19.97
C THR A 112 6.82 3.49 19.93
N GLY A 113 7.05 4.78 19.71
CA GLY A 113 8.35 5.44 19.82
C GLY A 113 9.46 4.87 18.94
N ALA A 114 9.52 5.28 17.67
CA ALA A 114 10.82 5.58 17.11
C ALA A 114 11.40 6.78 17.87
N VAL A 115 12.04 6.50 19.02
CA VAL A 115 13.03 7.43 19.57
C VAL A 115 14.09 7.49 18.50
N CYS A 116 14.09 8.57 17.72
CA CYS A 116 15.25 8.92 16.94
C CYS A 116 16.35 9.19 17.97
N GLU A 117 17.15 8.17 18.30
CA GLU A 117 18.38 8.42 19.05
C GLU A 117 19.15 9.45 18.23
N PRO A 118 19.53 10.61 18.82
CA PRO A 118 20.18 11.65 18.07
C PRO A 118 21.60 11.20 17.74
N THR A 119 21.75 10.39 16.68
CA THR A 119 23.06 10.15 16.08
C THR A 119 23.50 11.42 15.39
N THR A 120 24.39 12.11 16.09
CA THR A 120 25.25 13.21 15.66
C THR A 120 24.57 14.54 15.32
N ARG A 121 24.81 15.49 16.24
CA ARG A 121 24.74 16.95 16.06
C ARG A 121 25.35 17.34 14.71
N TRP A 122 24.53 17.86 13.80
CA TRP A 122 25.00 18.60 12.63
C TRP A 122 25.74 19.84 13.15
N ASN A 123 27.07 19.85 13.04
CA ASN A 123 27.86 21.07 13.17
C ASN A 123 28.01 21.67 11.77
N GLY A 124 27.32 22.79 11.55
CA GLY A 124 27.63 23.70 10.45
C GLY A 124 28.88 24.52 10.73
#